data_AF-A0A485K2W6-F1
#
_entry.id   AF-A0A485K2W6-F1
#
_cell.length_a   1.000
_cell.length_b   1.000
_cell.length_c   1.000
_cell.angle_alpha   90.00
_cell.angle_beta   90.00
_cell.angle_gamma   90.00
#
_symmetry.space_group_name_H-M   'P 1'
#
loop_
_entity.id
_entity.type
_entity.pdbx_description
1 polymer ?
#
loop_
_entity_poly.entity_id
_entity_poly.type
_entity_poly.pdbx_seq_one_letter_code
_entity_poly.pdbx_strand_id
1 'polypeptide(L)'
;MGRVEPASDVFVGALQKRALPHENSDRKHVCYVVLGLLYLVLSLACSCTYVTILAESLTNDYWWRQFNTTGAHTFLADVFSARLSRGVHTNATSLDLFSIANFKDYSQPVSFVDLRETAVRRWLLRPLPLKLAVETVRANSLYENIYTFVAPCWVDLGRQFEMAHTSIRQKRCLRNQKANAAVYMEAMLRNVGAGELLHTAFGGSINQTILTPVTTLPNGQEWVSALYAHEWLSVADEIALWQQFGLEFWTIQYQNRFHYATQD
;
A
#
# COMPACT_ATOMS: atom_id res chain seq x y z
N MET A 1 32.08 40.15 -112.43
CA MET A 1 32.70 41.30 -113.13
C MET A 1 31.87 42.52 -112.76
N GLY A 2 32.46 43.57 -112.19
CA GLY A 2 31.75 44.83 -111.92
C GLY A 2 31.06 44.91 -110.55
N ARG A 3 31.41 45.98 -109.84
CA ARG A 3 30.85 46.50 -108.57
C ARG A 3 29.48 47.13 -108.83
N VAL A 4 28.59 47.15 -107.82
CA VAL A 4 27.70 48.26 -107.35
C VAL A 4 26.66 47.70 -106.36
N GLU A 5 26.32 48.53 -105.36
CA GLU A 5 25.51 48.32 -104.14
C GLU A 5 24.12 47.70 -104.34
N PRO A 6 23.49 47.25 -103.24
CA PRO A 6 22.05 47.41 -103.12
C PRO A 6 21.63 48.08 -101.80
N ALA A 7 20.74 49.05 -101.95
CA ALA A 7 19.78 49.48 -100.95
C ALA A 7 18.51 48.60 -101.01
N SER A 8 17.76 48.66 -99.91
CA SER A 8 16.37 48.25 -99.66
C SER A 8 16.02 46.77 -99.38
N ASP A 9 15.52 46.61 -98.15
CA ASP A 9 14.30 45.92 -97.72
C ASP A 9 14.27 44.44 -97.28
N VAL A 10 14.04 44.32 -95.96
CA VAL A 10 13.14 43.38 -95.24
C VAL A 10 13.50 41.89 -95.23
N PHE A 11 13.84 41.38 -94.04
CA PHE A 11 13.18 40.17 -93.52
C PHE A 11 13.12 40.11 -91.99
N VAL A 12 11.98 39.58 -91.56
CA VAL A 12 11.43 39.44 -90.20
C VAL A 12 12.22 38.44 -89.35
N GLY A 13 12.40 38.76 -88.06
CA GLY A 13 12.83 37.83 -87.03
C GLY A 13 12.05 38.07 -85.73
N ALA A 14 11.17 37.13 -85.39
CA ALA A 14 10.25 37.20 -84.27
C ALA A 14 10.95 37.06 -82.90
N LEU A 15 10.52 37.85 -81.91
CA LEU A 15 10.52 37.43 -80.52
C LEU A 15 9.19 37.77 -79.86
N GLN A 16 8.40 36.72 -79.72
CA GLN A 16 7.06 36.67 -79.17
C GLN A 16 7.08 37.01 -77.67
N LYS A 17 6.46 38.14 -77.29
CA LYS A 17 6.13 38.41 -75.87
C LYS A 17 5.04 37.43 -75.44
N ARG A 18 5.44 36.39 -74.72
CA ARG A 18 4.52 35.48 -74.04
C ARG A 18 3.90 36.23 -72.85
N ALA A 19 2.66 36.69 -73.02
CA ALA A 19 1.86 37.22 -71.92
C ALA A 19 1.61 36.10 -70.89
N LEU A 20 2.05 36.31 -69.65
CA LEU A 20 1.75 35.43 -68.51
C LEU A 20 0.42 35.85 -67.87
N PRO A 21 -0.45 34.91 -67.48
CA PRO A 21 -1.73 35.23 -66.85
C PRO A 21 -1.50 35.55 -65.36
N HIS A 22 -1.34 36.82 -65.00
CA HIS A 22 -0.97 37.20 -63.62
C HIS A 22 -2.17 37.30 -62.65
N GLU A 23 -3.41 37.35 -63.15
CA GLU A 23 -4.57 37.74 -62.33
C GLU A 23 -5.15 36.60 -61.46
N ASN A 24 -4.98 35.34 -61.85
CA ASN A 24 -5.52 34.17 -61.12
C ASN A 24 -4.55 33.61 -60.05
N SER A 25 -3.28 34.00 -60.07
CA SER A 25 -2.27 33.55 -59.09
C SER A 25 -2.37 34.36 -57.80
N ASP A 26 -2.51 35.68 -57.89
CA ASP A 26 -2.58 36.58 -56.74
C ASP A 26 -3.80 36.29 -55.85
N ARG A 27 -4.95 35.98 -56.43
CA ARG A 27 -6.17 35.62 -55.66
C ARG A 27 -6.03 34.30 -54.91
N LYS A 28 -5.26 33.34 -55.47
CA LYS A 28 -4.93 32.07 -54.79
C LYS A 28 -3.96 32.30 -53.64
N HIS A 29 -2.93 33.12 -53.85
CA HIS A 29 -1.98 33.50 -52.80
C HIS A 29 -2.65 34.21 -51.62
N VAL A 30 -3.55 35.16 -51.89
CA VAL A 30 -4.34 35.82 -50.84
C VAL A 30 -5.21 34.82 -50.06
N CYS A 31 -5.85 33.87 -50.75
CA CYS A 31 -6.61 32.79 -50.10
C CYS A 31 -5.73 31.92 -49.19
N TYR A 32 -4.53 31.53 -49.64
CA TYR A 32 -3.58 30.76 -48.83
C TYR A 32 -3.07 31.53 -47.61
N VAL A 33 -2.84 32.84 -47.74
CA VAL A 33 -2.45 33.71 -46.62
C VAL A 33 -3.57 33.83 -45.59
N VAL A 34 -4.81 34.03 -46.02
CA VAL A 34 -5.98 34.09 -45.13
C VAL A 34 -6.22 32.76 -44.42
N LEU A 35 -6.13 31.64 -45.14
CA LEU A 35 -6.22 30.29 -44.55
C LEU A 35 -5.09 30.04 -43.53
N GLY A 36 -3.87 30.47 -43.83
CA GLY A 36 -2.74 30.37 -42.91
C GLY A 36 -2.93 31.22 -41.65
N LEU A 37 -3.43 32.45 -41.79
CA LEU A 37 -3.77 33.32 -40.64
C LEU A 37 -4.89 32.71 -39.79
N LEU A 38 -5.97 32.22 -40.41
CA LEU A 38 -7.05 31.52 -39.71
C LEU A 38 -6.52 30.30 -38.96
N TYR A 39 -5.66 29.49 -39.60
CA TYR A 39 -5.04 28.34 -38.98
C TYR A 39 -4.20 28.73 -37.75
N LEU A 40 -3.41 29.79 -37.81
CA LEU A 40 -2.62 30.28 -36.68
C LEU A 40 -3.51 30.75 -35.53
N VAL A 41 -4.57 31.52 -35.82
CA VAL A 41 -5.52 32.01 -34.80
C VAL A 41 -6.27 30.85 -34.15
N LEU A 42 -6.78 29.90 -34.95
CA LEU A 42 -7.46 28.70 -34.45
C LEU A 42 -6.52 27.84 -33.62
N SER A 43 -5.29 27.61 -34.09
CA SER A 43 -4.29 26.82 -33.36
C SER A 43 -3.92 27.47 -32.02
N LEU A 44 -3.77 28.80 -31.98
CA LEU A 44 -3.51 29.53 -30.76
C LEU A 44 -4.70 29.45 -29.79
N ALA A 45 -5.93 29.64 -30.28
CA ALA A 45 -7.15 29.50 -29.47
C ALA A 45 -7.31 28.08 -28.90
N CYS A 46 -7.06 27.05 -29.71
CA CYS A 46 -7.04 25.66 -29.28
C CYS A 46 -5.95 25.40 -28.23
N SER A 47 -4.75 25.98 -28.39
CA SER A 47 -3.67 25.86 -27.41
C SER A 47 -4.03 26.53 -26.07
N CYS A 48 -4.54 27.76 -26.10
CA CYS A 48 -4.97 28.45 -24.89
C CYS A 48 -6.10 27.71 -24.16
N THR A 49 -7.11 27.25 -24.89
CA THR A 49 -8.21 26.46 -24.30
C THR A 49 -7.73 25.13 -23.74
N TYR A 50 -6.82 24.44 -24.43
CA TYR A 50 -6.21 23.21 -23.94
C TYR A 50 -5.48 23.44 -22.60
N VAL A 51 -4.67 24.49 -22.49
CA VAL A 51 -3.97 24.81 -21.24
C VAL A 51 -4.95 25.08 -20.10
N THR A 52 -6.07 25.77 -20.35
CA THR A 52 -7.08 26.00 -19.29
C THR A 52 -7.73 24.71 -18.79
N ILE A 53 -8.01 23.76 -19.69
CA ILE A 53 -8.56 22.44 -19.31
C ILE A 53 -7.51 21.62 -18.56
N LEU A 54 -6.27 21.64 -19.05
CA LEU A 54 -5.17 20.87 -18.49
C LEU A 54 -4.77 21.38 -17.10
N ALA A 55 -4.81 22.70 -16.87
CA ALA A 55 -4.44 23.30 -15.61
C ALA A 55 -5.23 22.73 -14.43
N GLU A 56 -6.53 22.46 -14.60
CA GLU A 56 -7.35 21.87 -13.53
C GLU A 56 -6.95 20.42 -13.22
N SER A 57 -6.52 19.65 -14.21
CA SER A 57 -6.02 18.28 -14.03
C SER A 57 -4.63 18.26 -13.39
N LEU A 58 -3.77 19.24 -13.69
CA LEU A 58 -2.41 19.33 -13.14
C LEU A 58 -2.34 19.87 -11.70
N THR A 59 -3.48 20.06 -11.04
CA THR A 59 -3.53 20.46 -9.63
C THR A 59 -3.09 19.36 -8.66
N ASN A 60 -3.01 18.11 -9.13
CA ASN A 60 -2.54 16.95 -8.36
C ASN A 60 -1.73 15.98 -9.23
N ASP A 61 -0.90 15.16 -8.59
CA ASP A 61 -0.05 14.16 -9.26
C ASP A 61 -0.83 13.02 -9.93
N TYR A 62 -2.14 12.90 -9.64
CA TYR A 62 -3.02 11.89 -10.23
C TYR A 62 -3.63 12.34 -11.58
N TRP A 63 -3.40 13.59 -11.98
CA TRP A 63 -4.01 14.22 -13.15
C TRP A 63 -5.54 14.16 -13.14
N TRP A 64 -6.12 14.03 -11.94
CA TRP A 64 -7.56 13.91 -11.75
C TRP A 64 -8.14 15.30 -11.53
N ARG A 65 -8.83 15.81 -12.54
CA ARG A 65 -9.53 17.10 -12.47
C ARG A 65 -10.36 17.23 -11.19
N GLN A 66 -10.15 18.32 -10.45
CA GLN A 66 -10.88 18.67 -9.22
C GLN A 66 -10.72 17.67 -8.06
N PHE A 67 -9.72 16.79 -8.10
CA PHE A 67 -9.37 15.97 -6.95
C PHE A 67 -8.68 16.83 -5.89
N ASN A 68 -9.46 17.26 -4.90
CA ASN A 68 -9.07 18.20 -3.86
C ASN A 68 -9.06 17.57 -2.46
N THR A 69 -8.30 18.19 -1.57
CA THR A 69 -8.23 17.81 -0.15
C THR A 69 -9.49 18.18 0.63
N THR A 70 -10.32 19.09 0.11
CA THR A 70 -11.51 19.59 0.81
C THR A 70 -12.70 18.62 0.75
N GLY A 71 -12.77 17.73 -0.25
CA GLY A 71 -13.88 16.79 -0.39
C GLY A 71 -13.59 15.51 -1.18
N ALA A 72 -12.90 15.58 -2.32
CA ALA A 72 -12.69 14.40 -3.16
C ALA A 72 -11.79 13.35 -2.47
N HIS A 73 -10.75 13.81 -1.76
CA HIS A 73 -9.85 12.94 -0.99
C HIS A 73 -10.59 12.20 0.13
N THR A 74 -11.40 12.92 0.90
CA THR A 74 -12.13 12.37 2.04
C THR A 74 -13.28 11.48 1.58
N PHE A 75 -13.95 11.80 0.47
CA PHE A 75 -14.93 10.92 -0.16
C PHE A 75 -14.30 9.57 -0.50
N LEU A 76 -13.17 9.57 -1.19
CA LEU A 76 -12.49 8.34 -1.56
C LEU A 76 -12.05 7.54 -0.32
N ALA A 77 -11.53 8.23 0.70
CA ALA A 77 -11.13 7.62 1.96
C ALA A 77 -12.31 6.99 2.72
N ASP A 78 -13.46 7.67 2.78
CA ASP A 78 -14.68 7.17 3.44
C ASP A 78 -15.24 5.95 2.71
N VAL A 79 -15.28 6.01 1.38
CA VAL A 79 -15.70 4.89 0.53
C VAL A 79 -14.81 3.67 0.77
N PHE A 80 -13.49 3.87 0.76
CA PHE A 80 -12.53 2.80 0.98
C PHE A 80 -12.67 2.21 2.40
N SER A 81 -12.78 3.06 3.41
CA SER A 81 -12.94 2.68 4.81
C SER A 81 -14.25 1.91 5.06
N ALA A 82 -15.33 2.30 4.39
CA ALA A 82 -16.60 1.58 4.42
C ALA A 82 -16.50 0.18 3.80
N ARG A 83 -15.81 0.02 2.68
CA ARG A 83 -15.59 -1.31 2.05
C ARG A 83 -14.69 -2.20 2.92
N LEU A 84 -13.61 -1.61 3.46
CA LEU A 84 -12.66 -2.31 4.32
C LEU A 84 -13.34 -2.83 5.59
N SER A 85 -14.13 -1.99 6.26
CA SER A 85 -14.86 -2.36 7.49
C SER A 85 -15.95 -3.41 7.27
N ARG A 86 -16.55 -3.46 6.07
CA ARG A 86 -17.52 -4.51 5.67
C ARG A 86 -16.88 -5.84 5.27
N GLY A 87 -15.55 -5.92 5.20
CA GLY A 87 -14.87 -7.14 4.79
C GLY A 87 -14.93 -7.44 3.29
N VAL A 88 -15.35 -6.47 2.46
CA VAL A 88 -15.50 -6.62 1.01
C VAL A 88 -14.17 -6.32 0.31
N HIS A 89 -13.11 -7.02 0.71
CA HIS A 89 -11.74 -6.78 0.21
C HIS A 89 -11.03 -8.06 -0.25
N THR A 90 -11.45 -9.25 0.19
CA THR A 90 -10.72 -10.50 0.01
C THR A 90 -10.48 -10.89 -1.45
N ASN A 91 -11.35 -10.45 -2.37
CA ASN A 91 -11.25 -10.69 -3.82
C ASN A 91 -11.46 -9.41 -4.64
N ALA A 92 -11.36 -8.23 -4.02
CA ALA A 92 -11.65 -6.98 -4.70
C ALA A 92 -10.45 -6.56 -5.56
N THR A 93 -10.61 -6.56 -6.89
CA THR A 93 -9.60 -6.06 -7.84
C THR A 93 -9.90 -4.64 -8.30
N SER A 94 -11.16 -4.20 -8.19
CA SER A 94 -11.59 -2.85 -8.54
C SER A 94 -12.55 -2.29 -7.50
N LEU A 95 -12.50 -0.97 -7.33
CA LEU A 95 -13.44 -0.20 -6.52
C LEU A 95 -14.32 0.61 -7.48
N ASP A 96 -15.55 0.17 -7.66
CA ASP A 96 -16.53 0.93 -8.43
C ASP A 96 -17.07 2.10 -7.59
N LEU A 97 -16.67 3.31 -7.94
CA LEU A 97 -17.08 4.55 -7.27
C LEU A 97 -18.51 4.96 -7.62
N PHE A 98 -19.07 4.49 -8.74
CA PHE A 98 -20.38 4.93 -9.23
C PHE A 98 -21.54 4.13 -8.64
N SER A 99 -21.29 2.92 -8.12
CA SER A 99 -22.30 2.14 -7.39
C SER A 99 -22.41 2.50 -5.91
N ILE A 100 -21.68 3.51 -5.45
CA ILE A 100 -21.56 3.84 -4.03
C ILE A 100 -22.23 5.18 -3.76
N ALA A 101 -23.26 5.17 -2.91
CA ALA A 101 -23.83 6.37 -2.33
C ALA A 101 -23.27 6.58 -0.92
N ASN A 102 -22.73 7.76 -0.66
CA ASN A 102 -22.41 8.23 0.68
C ASN A 102 -23.32 9.43 1.01
N PHE A 103 -23.92 9.44 2.19
CA PHE A 103 -24.86 10.50 2.62
C PHE A 103 -24.15 11.76 3.13
N LYS A 104 -22.82 11.71 3.26
CA LYS A 104 -22.00 12.82 3.72
C LYS A 104 -21.88 13.91 2.65
N ASP A 105 -21.94 15.16 3.08
CA ASP A 105 -21.74 16.33 2.22
C ASP A 105 -20.24 16.64 2.09
N TYR A 106 -19.73 16.53 0.87
CA TYR A 106 -18.33 16.81 0.52
C TYR A 106 -18.15 18.18 -0.15
N SER A 107 -19.19 19.00 -0.23
CA SER A 107 -19.12 20.36 -0.79
C SER A 107 -18.57 21.40 0.20
N GLN A 108 -18.38 21.00 1.46
CA GLN A 108 -17.88 21.87 2.52
C GLN A 108 -16.40 22.22 2.32
N PRO A 109 -15.95 23.40 2.80
CA PRO A 109 -14.54 23.81 2.69
C PRO A 109 -13.59 22.90 3.46
N VAL A 110 -14.10 22.15 4.44
CA VAL A 110 -13.37 21.14 5.21
C VAL A 110 -14.26 19.91 5.34
N SER A 111 -13.66 18.74 5.12
CA SER A 111 -14.25 17.46 5.46
C SER A 111 -13.20 16.59 6.15
N PHE A 112 -13.65 15.66 6.98
CA PHE A 112 -12.80 14.70 7.68
C PHE A 112 -13.02 13.30 7.11
N VAL A 113 -12.13 12.35 7.42
CA VAL A 113 -12.36 10.94 7.07
C VAL A 113 -13.13 10.26 8.21
N ASP A 114 -14.24 9.63 7.90
CA ASP A 114 -15.04 8.84 8.84
C ASP A 114 -14.44 7.44 8.98
N LEU A 115 -13.53 7.30 9.94
CA LEU A 115 -13.03 6.00 10.36
C LEU A 115 -13.87 5.48 11.53
N ARG A 116 -14.35 4.24 11.40
CA ARG A 116 -14.94 3.55 12.54
C ARG A 116 -13.82 3.17 13.50
N GLU A 117 -13.84 3.70 14.73
CA GLU A 117 -12.83 3.40 15.77
C GLU A 117 -12.58 1.89 15.96
N THR A 118 -13.63 1.08 15.86
CA THR A 118 -13.53 -0.37 16.01
C THR A 118 -12.97 -1.09 14.79
N ALA A 119 -12.88 -0.45 13.63
CA ALA A 119 -12.40 -1.09 12.40
C ALA A 119 -10.92 -1.45 12.52
N VAL A 120 -10.07 -0.51 12.95
CA VAL A 120 -8.63 -0.76 13.08
C VAL A 120 -8.36 -1.87 14.10
N ARG A 121 -9.10 -1.87 15.22
CA ARG A 121 -9.02 -2.93 16.22
C ARG A 121 -9.45 -4.28 15.68
N ARG A 122 -10.53 -4.35 14.90
CA ARG A 122 -10.96 -5.59 14.24
C ARG A 122 -9.89 -6.13 13.30
N TRP A 123 -9.17 -5.25 12.62
CA TRP A 123 -8.04 -5.62 11.75
C TRP A 123 -6.85 -6.17 12.52
N LEU A 124 -6.52 -5.57 13.67
CA LEU A 124 -5.40 -6.02 14.50
C LEU A 124 -5.69 -7.34 15.21
N LEU A 125 -6.93 -7.55 15.67
CA LEU A 125 -7.34 -8.75 16.41
C LEU A 125 -7.73 -9.94 15.52
N ARG A 126 -7.56 -9.83 14.20
CA ARG A 126 -7.84 -10.94 13.28
C ARG A 126 -6.71 -11.97 13.31
N PRO A 127 -6.95 -13.21 12.87
CA PRO A 127 -5.88 -14.18 12.63
C PRO A 127 -4.84 -13.66 11.63
N LEU A 128 -3.62 -13.49 12.11
CA LEU A 128 -2.46 -13.11 11.31
C LEU A 128 -1.79 -14.37 10.74
N PRO A 129 -1.33 -14.32 9.48
CA PRO A 129 -0.48 -15.36 8.92
C PRO A 129 0.81 -15.51 9.74
N LEU A 130 1.30 -16.74 9.89
CA LEU A 130 2.50 -17.03 10.68
C LEU A 130 3.72 -16.24 10.23
N LYS A 131 3.89 -16.05 8.91
CA LYS A 131 4.98 -15.24 8.36
C LYS A 131 5.01 -13.82 8.94
N LEU A 132 3.86 -13.14 8.87
CA LEU A 132 3.74 -11.78 9.38
C LEU A 132 3.97 -11.74 10.90
N ALA A 133 3.50 -12.77 11.63
CA ALA A 133 3.73 -12.87 13.07
C ALA A 133 5.22 -13.00 13.41
N VAL A 134 5.94 -13.94 12.78
CA VAL A 134 7.38 -14.15 13.00
C VAL A 134 8.17 -12.88 12.65
N GLU A 135 7.90 -12.28 11.49
CA GLU A 135 8.55 -11.03 11.07
C GLU A 135 8.30 -9.89 12.06
N THR A 136 7.06 -9.75 12.56
CA THR A 136 6.69 -8.71 13.54
C THR A 136 7.37 -8.93 14.88
N VAL A 137 7.36 -10.16 15.40
CA VAL A 137 8.00 -10.48 16.69
C VAL A 137 9.50 -10.21 16.63
N ARG A 138 10.16 -10.59 15.52
CA ARG A 138 11.60 -10.35 15.32
C ARG A 138 11.96 -8.88 15.11
N ALA A 139 11.04 -8.07 14.58
CA ALA A 139 11.25 -6.64 14.39
C ALA A 139 11.12 -5.83 15.70
N ASN A 140 10.54 -6.44 16.74
CA ASN A 140 10.26 -5.81 18.03
C ASN A 140 11.25 -6.25 19.11
N SER A 141 11.50 -5.39 20.10
CA SER A 141 12.19 -5.79 21.33
C SER A 141 11.33 -6.72 22.18
N LEU A 142 11.93 -7.46 23.12
CA LEU A 142 11.18 -8.27 24.08
C LEU A 142 10.20 -7.40 24.90
N TYR A 143 10.60 -6.16 25.18
CA TYR A 143 9.75 -5.16 25.82
C TYR A 143 8.44 -5.01 25.04
N GLU A 144 8.49 -4.60 23.78
CA GLU A 144 7.30 -4.36 22.94
C GLU A 144 6.46 -5.63 22.72
N ASN A 145 7.11 -6.77 22.53
CA ASN A 145 6.42 -8.05 22.35
C ASN A 145 5.59 -8.45 23.58
N ILE A 146 6.06 -8.13 24.80
CA ILE A 146 5.31 -8.41 26.04
C ILE A 146 4.02 -7.59 26.14
N TYR A 147 3.98 -6.37 25.58
CA TYR A 147 2.76 -5.56 25.57
C TYR A 147 1.67 -6.15 24.69
N THR A 148 2.06 -6.87 23.64
CA THR A 148 1.13 -7.55 22.72
C THR A 148 0.85 -9.01 23.10
N PHE A 149 1.42 -9.47 24.22
CA PHE A 149 1.36 -10.85 24.66
C PHE A 149 -0.05 -11.24 25.11
N VAL A 150 -0.53 -12.36 24.61
CA VAL A 150 -1.74 -12.98 25.14
C VAL A 150 -1.40 -13.76 26.38
N ALA A 151 -2.35 -13.90 27.30
CA ALA A 151 -2.11 -14.75 28.45
C ALA A 151 -1.89 -16.20 27.95
N PRO A 152 -0.70 -16.79 28.16
CA PRO A 152 -0.29 -18.03 27.50
C PRO A 152 -1.02 -19.22 28.10
N CYS A 153 -1.15 -20.27 27.28
CA CYS A 153 -1.67 -21.56 27.69
C CYS A 153 -0.54 -22.55 27.97
N TRP A 154 0.57 -22.44 27.22
CA TRP A 154 1.73 -23.31 27.34
C TRP A 154 3.02 -22.49 27.28
N VAL A 155 4.05 -22.98 27.99
CA VAL A 155 5.40 -22.43 27.88
C VAL A 155 6.03 -22.90 26.58
N ASP A 156 5.94 -24.18 26.26
CA ASP A 156 6.62 -24.84 25.13
C ASP A 156 5.67 -25.19 23.97
N LEU A 157 6.22 -25.31 22.76
CA LEU A 157 5.49 -25.75 21.55
C LEU A 157 4.93 -27.18 21.69
N GLY A 158 5.62 -28.03 22.46
CA GLY A 158 5.24 -29.41 22.74
C GLY A 158 4.07 -29.56 23.73
N ARG A 159 3.63 -28.47 24.36
CA ARG A 159 2.56 -28.44 25.37
C ARG A 159 2.86 -29.29 26.61
N GLN A 160 4.13 -29.52 26.93
CA GLN A 160 4.56 -30.23 28.14
C GLN A 160 4.31 -29.40 29.41
N PHE A 161 4.50 -28.08 29.32
CA PHE A 161 4.43 -27.16 30.44
C PHE A 161 3.18 -26.29 30.32
N GLU A 162 2.11 -26.71 30.97
CA GLU A 162 0.86 -25.96 31.06
C GLU A 162 0.99 -24.76 32.01
N MET A 163 0.54 -23.58 31.59
CA MET A 163 0.68 -22.35 32.39
C MET A 163 -0.59 -21.49 32.45
N ALA A 164 -1.73 -21.99 31.96
CA ALA A 164 -2.97 -21.25 32.11
C ALA A 164 -3.34 -21.07 33.59
N HIS A 165 -3.81 -19.87 33.94
CA HIS A 165 -4.15 -19.47 35.31
C HIS A 165 -5.14 -20.40 36.07
N THR A 166 -5.97 -21.16 35.35
CA THR A 166 -6.92 -22.11 35.97
C THR A 166 -7.05 -23.38 35.15
N SER A 167 -7.39 -24.50 35.81
CA SER A 167 -7.64 -25.79 35.14
C SER A 167 -8.80 -25.71 34.13
N ILE A 168 -9.84 -24.92 34.42
CA ILE A 168 -10.95 -24.67 33.48
C ILE A 168 -10.45 -23.95 32.22
N ARG A 169 -9.57 -22.96 32.39
CA ARG A 169 -8.95 -22.25 31.26
C ARG A 169 -8.04 -23.18 30.47
N GLN A 170 -7.25 -24.02 31.12
CA GLN A 170 -6.38 -24.99 30.46
C GLN A 170 -7.19 -25.96 29.58
N LYS A 171 -8.31 -26.49 30.09
CA LYS A 171 -9.26 -27.29 29.30
C LYS A 171 -9.87 -26.54 28.11
N ARG A 172 -10.06 -25.21 28.21
CA ARG A 172 -10.48 -24.38 27.07
C ARG A 172 -9.35 -24.20 26.06
N CYS A 173 -8.12 -23.98 26.51
CA CYS A 173 -6.95 -23.89 25.63
C CYS A 173 -6.81 -25.17 24.79
N LEU A 174 -6.88 -26.34 25.43
CA LEU A 174 -6.78 -27.65 24.77
C LEU A 174 -7.86 -27.89 23.71
N ARG A 175 -9.05 -27.33 23.89
CA ARG A 175 -10.16 -27.47 22.92
C ARG A 175 -10.07 -26.49 21.77
N ASN A 176 -9.70 -25.24 22.04
CA ASN A 176 -9.98 -24.13 21.11
C ASN A 176 -8.76 -23.30 20.70
N GLN A 177 -7.58 -23.52 21.29
CA GLN A 177 -6.44 -22.61 21.09
C GLN A 177 -5.15 -23.31 20.63
N LYS A 178 -5.20 -24.62 20.36
CA LYS A 178 -4.01 -25.37 19.93
C LYS A 178 -3.36 -24.80 18.67
N ALA A 179 -4.17 -24.31 17.73
CA ALA A 179 -3.70 -23.75 16.46
C ALA A 179 -3.19 -22.30 16.55
N ASN A 180 -3.42 -21.60 17.67
CA ASN A 180 -3.02 -20.20 17.84
C ASN A 180 -1.59 -20.12 18.40
N ALA A 181 -0.61 -19.76 17.57
CA ALA A 181 0.78 -19.61 17.97
C ALA A 181 0.98 -18.60 19.12
N ALA A 182 0.13 -17.59 19.22
CA ALA A 182 0.26 -16.55 20.24
C ALA A 182 0.15 -17.10 21.67
N VAL A 183 -0.59 -18.19 21.90
CA VAL A 183 -0.77 -18.75 23.26
C VAL A 183 0.38 -19.64 23.73
N TYR A 184 1.43 -19.77 22.91
CA TYR A 184 2.65 -20.52 23.21
C TYR A 184 3.77 -19.54 23.47
N MET A 185 4.30 -19.54 24.70
CA MET A 185 5.34 -18.59 25.07
C MET A 185 6.62 -18.79 24.26
N GLU A 186 7.00 -20.03 23.99
CA GLU A 186 8.16 -20.41 23.17
C GLU A 186 8.14 -19.77 21.77
N ALA A 187 6.96 -19.62 21.15
CA ALA A 187 6.84 -18.99 19.84
C ALA A 187 7.34 -17.53 19.86
N MET A 188 7.08 -16.79 20.93
CA MET A 188 7.65 -15.46 21.12
C MET A 188 9.13 -15.53 21.53
N LEU A 189 9.47 -16.36 22.53
CA LEU A 189 10.82 -16.38 23.13
C LEU A 189 11.91 -16.85 22.16
N ARG A 190 11.59 -17.69 21.17
CA ARG A 190 12.53 -18.09 20.12
C ARG A 190 12.80 -17.00 19.10
N ASN A 191 11.91 -16.01 19.01
CA ASN A 191 11.92 -14.98 17.98
C ASN A 191 12.29 -13.59 18.51
N VAL A 192 12.77 -13.49 19.75
CA VAL A 192 13.36 -12.25 20.30
C VAL A 192 14.87 -12.22 20.07
N GLY A 193 15.43 -11.01 20.00
CA GLY A 193 16.84 -10.80 19.67
C GLY A 193 17.81 -11.48 20.63
N ALA A 194 19.01 -11.78 20.14
CA ALA A 194 20.08 -12.37 20.94
C ALA A 194 20.37 -11.52 22.18
N GLY A 195 20.36 -12.14 23.36
CA GLY A 195 20.62 -11.45 24.62
C GLY A 195 19.42 -10.71 25.23
N GLU A 196 18.28 -10.57 24.54
CA GLU A 196 17.07 -9.94 25.12
C GLU A 196 16.62 -10.66 26.39
N LEU A 197 16.67 -11.99 26.41
CA LEU A 197 16.32 -12.80 27.58
C LEU A 197 17.34 -12.73 28.72
N LEU A 198 18.59 -12.33 28.43
CA LEU A 198 19.68 -12.30 29.41
C LEU A 198 19.91 -10.90 29.99
N HIS A 199 19.69 -9.85 29.20
CA HIS A 199 20.15 -8.50 29.49
C HIS A 199 19.02 -7.50 29.76
N THR A 200 17.76 -7.86 29.52
CA THR A 200 16.62 -6.97 29.78
C THR A 200 15.93 -7.28 31.11
N ALA A 201 15.29 -6.28 31.71
CA ALA A 201 14.52 -6.44 32.95
C ALA A 201 13.38 -7.47 32.80
N PHE A 202 12.72 -7.49 31.63
CA PHE A 202 11.71 -8.49 31.34
C PHE A 202 12.30 -9.89 31.14
N GLY A 203 13.47 -10.00 30.50
CA GLY A 203 14.22 -11.25 30.41
C GLY A 203 14.54 -11.82 31.78
N GLY A 204 15.05 -10.99 32.70
CA GLY A 204 15.30 -11.38 34.09
C GLY A 204 14.04 -11.83 34.83
N SER A 205 12.91 -11.12 34.63
CA SER A 205 11.62 -11.48 35.23
C SER A 205 11.10 -12.82 34.71
N ILE A 206 11.16 -13.05 33.38
CA ILE A 206 10.78 -14.31 32.75
C ILE A 206 11.66 -15.45 33.25
N ASN A 207 12.98 -15.22 33.36
CA ASN A 207 13.90 -16.22 33.85
C ASN A 207 13.56 -16.65 35.28
N GLN A 208 13.35 -15.69 36.19
CA GLN A 208 13.06 -15.99 37.59
C GLN A 208 11.68 -16.63 37.80
N THR A 209 10.66 -16.18 37.06
CA THR A 209 9.26 -16.56 37.33
C THR A 209 8.75 -17.71 36.47
N ILE A 210 9.39 -18.00 35.33
CA ILE A 210 8.92 -19.00 34.37
C ILE A 210 10.02 -20.01 34.08
N LEU A 211 11.19 -19.58 33.57
CA LEU A 211 12.22 -20.53 33.13
C LEU A 211 12.85 -21.30 34.30
N THR A 212 13.17 -20.63 35.41
CA THR A 212 13.74 -21.26 36.61
C THR A 212 12.79 -22.30 37.23
N PRO A 213 11.48 -22.03 37.42
CA PRO A 213 10.55 -23.09 37.84
C PRO A 213 10.43 -24.24 36.84
N VAL A 214 10.46 -23.97 35.53
CA VAL A 214 10.40 -25.02 34.50
C VAL A 214 11.58 -25.98 34.60
N THR A 215 12.78 -25.53 35.00
CA THR A 215 13.92 -26.46 35.16
C THR A 215 13.69 -27.53 36.23
N THR A 216 12.75 -27.32 37.16
CA THR A 216 12.39 -28.32 38.19
C THR A 216 11.45 -29.41 37.67
N LEU A 217 10.86 -29.22 36.48
CA LEU A 217 9.94 -30.16 35.86
C LEU A 217 10.68 -31.18 34.98
N PRO A 218 10.11 -32.37 34.72
CA PRO A 218 10.68 -33.34 33.80
C PRO A 218 10.96 -32.72 32.43
N ASN A 219 12.16 -32.98 31.88
CA ASN A 219 12.65 -32.44 30.60
C ASN A 219 12.78 -30.90 30.54
N GLY A 220 12.47 -30.18 31.61
CA GLY A 220 12.45 -28.72 31.62
C GLY A 220 13.85 -28.11 31.56
N GLN A 221 14.83 -28.70 32.24
CA GLN A 221 16.22 -28.23 32.17
C GLN A 221 16.79 -28.33 30.74
N GLU A 222 16.54 -29.44 30.05
CA GLU A 222 16.95 -29.64 28.66
C GLU A 222 16.27 -28.60 27.75
N TRP A 223 14.95 -28.40 27.89
CA TRP A 223 14.21 -27.42 27.11
C TRP A 223 14.70 -25.98 27.34
N VAL A 224 14.91 -25.56 28.59
CA VAL A 224 15.44 -24.21 28.90
C VAL A 224 16.84 -24.03 28.31
N SER A 225 17.70 -25.06 28.39
CA SER A 225 19.04 -25.00 27.79
C SER A 225 18.99 -24.87 26.27
N ALA A 226 18.06 -25.58 25.62
CA ALA A 226 17.84 -25.50 24.18
C ALA A 226 17.28 -24.13 23.76
N LEU A 227 16.43 -23.52 24.58
CA LEU A 227 15.91 -22.17 24.34
C LEU A 227 17.02 -21.12 24.37
N TYR A 228 17.94 -21.18 25.34
CA TYR A 228 19.08 -20.24 25.40
C TYR A 228 20.13 -20.49 24.33
N ALA A 229 20.32 -21.73 23.88
CA ALA A 229 21.21 -22.09 22.79
C ALA A 229 20.60 -21.85 21.40
N HIS A 230 19.33 -21.44 21.34
CA HIS A 230 18.62 -21.25 20.09
C HIS A 230 19.15 -20.05 19.32
N GLU A 231 19.53 -20.27 18.07
CA GLU A 231 19.77 -19.23 17.08
C GLU A 231 18.56 -19.12 16.15
N TRP A 232 18.25 -17.89 15.72
CA TRP A 232 17.14 -17.66 14.80
C TRP A 232 17.29 -18.48 13.53
N LEU A 233 16.31 -19.35 13.30
CA LEU A 233 16.15 -20.00 12.02
C LEU A 233 15.73 -18.98 10.95
N SER A 234 15.82 -19.38 9.68
CA SER A 234 15.14 -18.61 8.63
C SER A 234 13.64 -18.48 8.96
N VAL A 235 13.00 -17.40 8.50
CA VAL A 235 11.56 -17.19 8.75
C VAL A 235 10.74 -18.39 8.22
N ALA A 236 11.15 -18.97 7.09
CA ALA A 236 10.47 -20.13 6.50
C ALA A 236 10.60 -21.39 7.39
N ASP A 237 11.78 -21.65 7.93
CA ASP A 237 12.04 -22.83 8.78
C ASP A 237 11.34 -22.71 10.14
N GLU A 238 11.29 -21.51 10.71
CA GLU A 238 10.55 -21.26 11.96
C GLU A 238 9.04 -21.50 11.77
N ILE A 239 8.48 -21.05 10.65
CA ILE A 239 7.08 -21.34 10.29
C ILE A 239 6.86 -22.83 10.10
N ALA A 240 7.78 -23.53 9.42
CA ALA A 240 7.68 -24.96 9.21
C ALA A 240 7.71 -25.73 10.55
N LEU A 241 8.56 -25.31 11.49
CA LEU A 241 8.58 -25.85 12.85
C LEU A 241 7.23 -25.62 13.56
N TRP A 242 6.70 -24.40 13.53
CA TRP A 242 5.40 -24.09 14.14
C TRP A 242 4.28 -24.94 13.56
N GLN A 243 4.28 -25.15 12.24
CA GLN A 243 3.31 -26.00 11.55
C GLN A 243 3.43 -27.48 11.95
N GLN A 244 4.65 -27.99 12.20
CA GLN A 244 4.85 -29.35 12.72
C GLN A 244 4.18 -29.55 14.09
N PHE A 245 4.10 -28.49 14.91
CA PHE A 245 3.40 -28.52 16.21
C PHE A 245 1.88 -28.25 16.11
N GLY A 246 1.36 -28.08 14.89
CA GLY A 246 -0.05 -27.83 14.59
C GLY A 246 -0.49 -26.38 14.78
N LEU A 247 0.45 -25.43 14.70
CA LEU A 247 0.14 -24.00 14.73
C LEU A 247 -0.22 -23.50 13.32
N GLU A 248 -1.27 -22.69 13.21
CA GLU A 248 -1.81 -22.26 11.92
C GLU A 248 -1.86 -20.73 11.78
N PHE A 249 -2.11 -20.02 12.89
CA PHE A 249 -2.27 -18.57 12.88
C PHE A 249 -1.76 -17.94 14.18
N TRP A 250 -1.56 -16.63 14.15
CA TRP A 250 -1.28 -15.83 15.34
C TRP A 250 -2.44 -14.88 15.60
N THR A 251 -3.05 -14.94 16.78
CA THR A 251 -4.12 -14.02 17.16
C THR A 251 -3.92 -13.51 18.56
N ILE A 252 -3.80 -12.19 18.69
CA ILE A 252 -3.76 -11.52 19.98
C ILE A 252 -5.17 -11.29 20.53
N GLN A 253 -5.28 -11.05 21.83
CA GLN A 253 -6.56 -10.82 22.51
C GLN A 253 -6.74 -9.34 22.83
N TYR A 254 -7.98 -8.88 22.86
CA TYR A 254 -8.29 -7.57 23.42
C TYR A 254 -7.94 -7.56 24.92
N GLN A 255 -7.32 -6.47 25.37
CA GLN A 255 -6.96 -6.27 26.77
C GLN A 255 -7.22 -4.84 27.21
N ASN A 256 -7.40 -4.67 28.52
CA ASN A 256 -7.69 -3.38 29.14
C ASN A 256 -6.42 -2.64 29.59
N ARG A 257 -5.27 -3.33 29.66
CA ARG A 257 -4.02 -2.72 30.14
C ARG A 257 -3.37 -1.84 29.08
N PHE A 258 -3.39 -2.28 27.82
CA PHE A 258 -2.86 -1.54 26.69
C PHE A 258 -3.94 -1.43 25.61
N HIS A 259 -4.30 -0.20 25.30
CA HIS A 259 -5.32 0.10 24.33
C HIS A 259 -4.73 -0.01 22.92
N TYR A 260 -5.06 -1.10 22.24
CA TYR A 260 -4.67 -1.23 20.83
C TYR A 260 -5.53 -0.34 19.94
N ALA A 261 -4.86 0.34 19.01
CA ALA A 261 -5.49 1.16 17.97
C ALA A 261 -6.46 2.21 18.54
N THR A 262 -6.00 2.98 19.53
CA THR A 262 -6.71 4.12 20.13
C THR A 262 -5.88 5.41 20.10
N GLN A 263 -4.99 5.57 19.11
CA GLN A 263 -4.38 6.87 18.90
C GLN A 263 -5.30 7.67 17.97
N ASP A 264 -5.90 8.72 18.54
CA ASP A 264 -6.32 9.91 17.81
C ASP A 264 -5.10 10.64 17.24
#